data_AF-A0A0F2T801-F1
#
_entry.id   AF-A0A0F2T801-F1
#
_cell.length_a   1.000
_cell.length_b   1.000
_cell.length_c   1.000
_cell.angle_alpha   90.00
_cell.angle_beta   90.00
_cell.angle_gamma   90.00
#
_symmetry.space_group_name_H-M   'P 1'
#
loop_
_entity.id
_entity.type
_entity.pdbx_description
1 polymer ?
#
loop_
_entity_poly.entity_id
_entity_poly.type
_entity_poly.pdbx_seq_one_letter_code
_entity_poly.pdbx_strand_id
1 'polypeptide(L)'
;MPARARTHLRQGYWTRLVPVLALVALATHLPSFARPVWSPDEGFLATQARMLADGGVLYDTVVDRKPPLLPWLYQACFAVFGSASLWPLRTLAVVAHLVTAILLASIARGRWGNRAGAGAGLLYLLVSIGLSPEDTQAATFEVFMLPAMVAAFRYAERRRWLAAGIAVALCSLTKQTGGAVLLPVLWMLFQDARRRGVRWPPALFKIGFGFILPIALVAVILTKPKGFLFWVVTGSGDYASFGGAWLQMIGRALGNSAILAAAGLGFLLPVGRRLWLKRRHRPLPVAGEEHGSTTDLWVWLLSSAVAVSVGFHFFGHYYLQLMPALVLLGTGAVATSAIRWKPVLVYTTAAATVFWGLALAWPGEQLNRNTEVATAVAAQTTPKDTVLVWGMHPELYWLADRKPATRYLTAGFLTNYSGGKDGSPNVGEQFSVNNAWQTFDKELANNLPEVFVDDSGIAPYQPVMVPRIENLLDTHYEMVGVFADTVVYRLKK
;
A
#
# COMPACT_ATOMS: atom_id res chain seq x y z
N MET A 1 -23.14 34.19 18.33
CA MET A 1 -23.92 33.00 17.89
C MET A 1 -23.89 31.95 19.01
N PRO A 2 -25.04 31.54 19.58
CA PRO A 2 -25.09 30.70 20.79
C PRO A 2 -24.59 29.28 20.53
N ALA A 3 -24.04 28.63 21.57
CA ALA A 3 -23.38 27.32 21.49
C ALA A 3 -24.26 26.23 20.85
N ARG A 4 -25.58 26.21 21.15
CA ARG A 4 -26.56 25.29 20.56
C ARG A 4 -26.65 25.39 19.03
N ALA A 5 -26.64 26.59 18.46
CA ALA A 5 -26.68 26.79 17.01
C ALA A 5 -25.42 26.26 16.32
N ARG A 6 -24.25 26.39 16.97
CA ARG A 6 -22.98 25.81 16.49
C ARG A 6 -22.99 24.28 16.53
N THR A 7 -23.62 23.64 17.52
CA THR A 7 -23.75 22.18 17.60
C THR A 7 -24.69 21.63 16.52
N HIS A 8 -25.86 22.25 16.32
CA HIS A 8 -26.80 21.85 15.26
C HIS A 8 -26.21 22.00 13.85
N LEU A 9 -25.51 23.11 13.56
CA LEU A 9 -24.81 23.29 12.28
C LEU A 9 -23.66 22.29 12.08
N ARG A 10 -23.02 21.83 13.16
CA ARG A 10 -21.98 20.78 13.10
C ARG A 10 -22.57 19.40 12.83
N GLN A 11 -23.69 19.05 13.47
CA GLN A 11 -24.40 17.79 13.23
C GLN A 11 -24.99 17.74 11.82
N GLY A 12 -25.62 18.82 11.34
CA GLY A 12 -26.17 18.91 9.98
C GLY A 12 -25.12 18.79 8.86
N TYR A 13 -23.87 19.20 9.10
CA TYR A 13 -22.80 19.07 8.11
C TYR A 13 -22.40 17.61 7.88
N TRP A 14 -22.08 16.88 8.95
CA TRP A 14 -21.57 15.51 8.82
C TRP A 14 -22.64 14.53 8.40
N THR A 15 -23.87 14.70 8.90
CA THR A 15 -25.03 13.89 8.48
C THR A 15 -25.33 14.01 6.98
N ARG A 16 -25.02 15.14 6.35
CA ARG A 16 -25.14 15.32 4.90
C ARG A 16 -23.91 14.86 4.12
N LEU A 17 -22.71 15.15 4.64
CA LEU A 17 -21.47 14.87 3.90
C LEU A 17 -21.06 13.40 3.93
N VAL A 18 -21.17 12.72 5.07
CA VAL A 18 -20.69 11.33 5.21
C VAL A 18 -21.41 10.38 4.24
N PRO A 19 -22.74 10.42 4.08
CA PRO A 19 -23.41 9.58 3.09
C PRO A 19 -22.94 9.85 1.66
N VAL A 20 -22.71 11.12 1.29
CA VAL A 20 -22.18 11.49 -0.03
C VAL A 20 -20.77 10.94 -0.22
N LEU A 21 -19.88 11.08 0.76
CA LEU A 21 -18.54 10.51 0.68
C LEU A 21 -18.57 8.99 0.62
N ALA A 22 -19.49 8.32 1.33
CA ALA A 22 -19.65 6.88 1.28
C ALA A 22 -20.10 6.40 -0.10
N LEU A 23 -21.07 7.09 -0.71
CA LEU A 23 -21.51 6.80 -2.07
C LEU A 23 -20.39 7.02 -3.10
N VAL A 24 -19.64 8.11 -2.98
CA VAL A 24 -18.51 8.39 -3.88
C VAL A 24 -17.40 7.36 -3.68
N ALA A 25 -17.06 7.00 -2.44
CA ALA A 25 -16.05 5.98 -2.15
C ALA A 25 -16.44 4.62 -2.72
N LEU A 26 -17.71 4.22 -2.57
CA LEU A 26 -18.23 3.00 -3.17
C LEU A 26 -18.20 3.07 -4.70
N ALA A 27 -18.63 4.19 -5.29
CA ALA A 27 -18.69 4.34 -6.74
C ALA A 27 -17.31 4.32 -7.40
N THR A 28 -16.32 5.04 -6.84
CA THR A 28 -14.96 5.08 -7.40
C THR A 28 -14.23 3.75 -7.28
N HIS A 29 -14.54 2.96 -6.25
CA HIS A 29 -13.89 1.68 -5.96
C HIS A 29 -14.76 0.46 -6.28
N LEU A 30 -15.91 0.64 -6.95
CA LEU A 30 -16.74 -0.46 -7.43
C LEU A 30 -15.97 -1.42 -8.38
N PRO A 31 -15.08 -0.94 -9.27
CA PRO A 31 -14.30 -1.82 -10.12
C PRO A 31 -13.45 -2.83 -9.32
N SER A 32 -13.05 -2.52 -8.10
CA SER A 32 -12.33 -3.44 -7.19
C SER A 32 -12.98 -4.81 -7.06
N PHE A 33 -14.31 -4.91 -7.20
CA PHE A 33 -15.07 -6.15 -7.07
C PHE A 33 -15.24 -6.92 -8.39
N ALA A 34 -14.79 -6.37 -9.52
CA ALA A 34 -15.01 -6.95 -10.85
C ALA A 34 -14.13 -8.18 -11.13
N ARG A 35 -13.13 -8.47 -10.30
CA ARG A 35 -12.12 -9.50 -10.50
C ARG A 35 -11.75 -10.17 -9.17
N PRO A 36 -11.32 -11.44 -9.19
CA PRO A 36 -10.89 -12.14 -7.98
C PRO A 36 -9.66 -11.49 -7.32
N VAL A 37 -8.68 -11.08 -8.12
CA VAL A 37 -7.42 -10.46 -7.68
C VAL A 37 -7.07 -9.31 -8.62
N TRP A 38 -6.53 -8.21 -8.06
CA TRP A 38 -6.05 -7.06 -8.84
C TRP A 38 -4.53 -6.96 -8.89
N SER A 39 -3.83 -7.50 -7.89
CA SER A 39 -2.37 -7.47 -7.86
C SER A 39 -1.78 -8.70 -7.17
N PRO A 40 -0.53 -9.07 -7.51
CA PRO A 40 0.19 -10.16 -6.83
C PRO A 40 0.29 -9.96 -5.32
N ASP A 41 0.26 -8.71 -4.84
CA ASP A 41 0.27 -8.36 -3.42
C ASP A 41 -0.95 -8.93 -2.68
N GLU A 42 -2.13 -8.94 -3.31
CA GLU A 42 -3.34 -9.52 -2.72
C GLU A 42 -3.30 -11.04 -2.77
N GLY A 43 -2.75 -11.62 -3.84
CA GLY A 43 -2.45 -13.04 -3.93
C GLY A 43 -1.52 -13.49 -2.81
N PHE A 44 -0.45 -12.73 -2.57
CA PHE A 44 0.52 -12.98 -1.51
C PHE A 44 -0.15 -12.95 -0.13
N LEU A 45 -0.91 -11.89 0.14
CA LEU A 45 -1.64 -11.72 1.40
C LEU A 45 -2.72 -12.79 1.61
N ALA A 46 -3.44 -13.19 0.56
CA ALA A 46 -4.45 -14.23 0.61
C ALA A 46 -3.83 -15.61 0.90
N THR A 47 -2.76 -15.97 0.19
CA THR A 47 -2.01 -17.21 0.43
C THR A 47 -1.43 -17.23 1.83
N GLN A 48 -0.81 -16.13 2.26
CA GLN A 48 -0.27 -15.98 3.61
C GLN A 48 -1.37 -16.14 4.67
N ALA A 49 -2.53 -15.50 4.49
CA ALA A 49 -3.64 -15.60 5.42
C ALA A 49 -4.21 -17.03 5.54
N ARG A 50 -4.24 -17.81 4.45
CA ARG A 50 -4.59 -19.24 4.51
C ARG A 50 -3.57 -20.03 5.33
N MET A 51 -2.27 -19.80 5.12
CA MET A 51 -1.22 -20.46 5.92
C MET A 51 -1.33 -20.11 7.42
N LEU A 52 -1.65 -18.86 7.75
CA LEU A 52 -1.88 -18.44 9.14
C LEU A 52 -3.16 -19.05 9.74
N ALA A 53 -4.23 -19.16 8.96
CA ALA A 53 -5.47 -19.82 9.38
C ALA A 53 -5.25 -21.32 9.67
N ASP A 54 -4.30 -21.95 8.99
CA ASP A 54 -3.89 -23.34 9.21
C ASP A 54 -2.90 -23.54 10.39
N GLY A 55 -2.77 -22.54 11.26
CA GLY A 55 -1.88 -22.60 12.44
C GLY A 55 -0.44 -22.17 12.14
N GLY A 56 -0.17 -21.63 10.96
CA GLY A 56 1.11 -21.02 10.62
C GLY A 56 1.43 -19.79 11.48
N VAL A 57 2.72 -19.45 11.52
CA VAL A 57 3.25 -18.30 12.26
C VAL A 57 4.00 -17.39 11.29
N LEU A 58 3.63 -16.10 11.27
CA LEU A 58 4.31 -15.07 10.48
C LEU A 58 5.81 -15.05 10.80
N TYR A 59 6.61 -14.91 9.76
CA TYR A 59 8.08 -14.91 9.80
C TYR A 59 8.74 -16.24 10.17
N ASP A 60 7.94 -17.28 10.38
CA ASP A 60 8.42 -18.65 10.55
C ASP A 60 7.88 -19.53 9.41
N THR A 61 6.61 -19.93 9.45
CA THR A 61 6.03 -20.82 8.43
C THR A 61 5.74 -20.11 7.11
N VAL A 62 5.62 -18.77 7.14
CA VAL A 62 5.45 -17.92 5.97
C VAL A 62 6.19 -16.62 6.20
N VAL A 63 6.98 -16.19 5.23
CA VAL A 63 7.83 -15.00 5.37
C VAL A 63 7.37 -13.87 4.46
N ASP A 64 7.52 -12.64 4.94
CA ASP A 64 7.28 -11.41 4.19
C ASP A 64 8.27 -10.34 4.69
N ARG A 65 8.62 -9.38 3.84
CA ARG A 65 9.36 -8.17 4.23
C ARG A 65 8.44 -7.07 4.75
N LYS A 66 7.12 -7.30 4.80
CA LYS A 66 6.12 -6.32 5.22
C LYS A 66 5.62 -6.57 6.67
N PRO A 67 5.13 -5.52 7.37
CA PRO A 67 4.63 -5.62 8.74
C PRO A 67 3.36 -6.49 8.89
N PRO A 68 3.03 -6.93 10.11
CA PRO A 68 2.08 -8.02 10.35
C PRO A 68 0.60 -7.61 10.37
N LEU A 69 0.25 -6.32 10.44
CA LEU A 69 -1.13 -5.91 10.68
C LEU A 69 -2.06 -6.31 9.52
N LEU A 70 -1.66 -6.04 8.27
CA LEU A 70 -2.49 -6.40 7.13
C LEU A 70 -2.61 -7.93 6.94
N PRO A 71 -1.54 -8.73 7.05
CA PRO A 71 -1.64 -10.19 7.11
C PRO A 71 -2.67 -10.70 8.13
N TRP A 72 -2.64 -10.15 9.35
CA TRP A 72 -3.62 -10.52 10.39
C TRP A 72 -5.03 -10.04 10.07
N LEU A 73 -5.20 -8.90 9.40
CA LEU A 73 -6.51 -8.46 8.92
C LEU A 73 -7.07 -9.41 7.86
N TYR A 74 -6.24 -9.87 6.92
CA TYR A 74 -6.63 -10.88 5.94
C TYR A 74 -7.01 -12.20 6.63
N GLN A 75 -6.19 -12.68 7.56
CA GLN A 75 -6.46 -13.88 8.36
C GLN A 75 -7.80 -13.76 9.11
N ALA A 76 -8.04 -12.64 9.79
CA ALA A 76 -9.28 -12.40 10.52
C ALA A 76 -10.51 -12.38 9.60
N CYS A 77 -10.38 -11.76 8.42
CA CYS A 77 -11.47 -11.76 7.43
C CYS A 77 -11.74 -13.18 6.92
N PHE A 78 -10.70 -13.96 6.63
CA PHE A 78 -10.86 -15.33 6.15
C PHE A 78 -11.45 -16.26 7.21
N ALA A 79 -11.15 -16.03 8.49
CA ALA A 79 -11.75 -16.77 9.59
C ALA A 79 -13.27 -16.52 9.73
N VAL A 80 -13.75 -15.33 9.34
CA VAL A 80 -15.18 -14.95 9.50
C VAL A 80 -15.98 -15.20 8.22
N PHE A 81 -15.42 -14.88 7.05
CA PHE A 81 -16.15 -14.86 5.77
C PHE A 81 -15.69 -15.97 4.80
N GLY A 82 -14.72 -16.78 5.20
CA GLY A 82 -14.07 -17.75 4.32
C GLY A 82 -13.01 -17.10 3.42
N SER A 83 -12.20 -17.95 2.78
CA SER A 83 -11.06 -17.53 1.96
C SER A 83 -11.31 -17.64 0.46
N ALA A 84 -12.56 -17.86 0.03
CA ALA A 84 -12.91 -18.05 -1.39
C ALA A 84 -12.97 -16.74 -2.20
N SER A 85 -13.08 -15.59 -1.55
CA SER A 85 -13.18 -14.29 -2.20
C SER A 85 -12.59 -13.18 -1.34
N LEU A 86 -12.09 -12.13 -1.98
CA LEU A 86 -11.55 -10.94 -1.32
C LEU A 86 -12.61 -9.87 -1.03
N TRP A 87 -13.90 -10.11 -1.29
CA TRP A 87 -14.96 -9.10 -1.12
C TRP A 87 -15.00 -8.42 0.27
N PRO A 88 -14.77 -9.10 1.42
CA PRO A 88 -14.79 -8.42 2.72
C PRO A 88 -13.65 -7.42 2.83
N LEU A 89 -12.48 -7.79 2.28
CA LEU A 89 -11.28 -6.98 2.31
C LEU A 89 -11.40 -5.78 1.37
N ARG A 90 -12.03 -5.94 0.20
CA ARG A 90 -12.41 -4.82 -0.67
C ARG A 90 -13.37 -3.86 0.02
N THR A 91 -14.34 -4.40 0.74
CA THR A 91 -15.28 -3.59 1.51
C THR A 91 -14.54 -2.79 2.59
N LEU A 92 -13.59 -3.41 3.30
CA LEU A 92 -12.74 -2.71 4.26
C LEU A 92 -11.81 -1.68 3.60
N ALA A 93 -11.32 -1.93 2.39
CA ALA A 93 -10.54 -0.97 1.62
C ALA A 93 -11.38 0.28 1.25
N VAL A 94 -12.64 0.08 0.81
CA VAL A 94 -13.60 1.18 0.60
C VAL A 94 -13.83 1.96 1.89
N VAL A 95 -13.99 1.27 3.03
CA VAL A 95 -14.11 1.90 4.35
C VAL A 95 -12.85 2.68 4.71
N ALA A 96 -11.66 2.17 4.42
CA ALA A 96 -10.40 2.87 4.66
C ALA A 96 -10.31 4.17 3.84
N HIS A 97 -10.70 4.15 2.57
CA HIS A 97 -10.83 5.35 1.75
C HIS A 97 -11.87 6.33 2.34
N LEU A 98 -13.04 5.86 2.75
CA LEU A 98 -14.07 6.70 3.37
C LEU A 98 -13.56 7.37 4.66
N VAL A 99 -12.92 6.61 5.56
CA VAL A 99 -12.35 7.15 6.80
C VAL A 99 -11.28 8.19 6.49
N THR A 100 -10.40 7.91 5.51
CA THR A 100 -9.38 8.86 5.06
C THR A 100 -10.03 10.16 4.55
N ALA A 101 -11.06 10.06 3.71
CA ALA A 101 -11.80 11.21 3.18
C ALA A 101 -12.44 12.04 4.29
N ILE A 102 -13.06 11.40 5.30
CA ILE A 102 -13.68 12.07 6.45
C ILE A 102 -12.63 12.80 7.29
N LEU A 103 -11.47 12.17 7.53
CA LEU A 103 -10.38 12.79 8.29
C LEU A 103 -9.80 14.00 7.54
N LEU A 104 -9.57 13.90 6.22
CA LEU A 104 -9.14 15.02 5.39
C LEU A 104 -10.17 16.14 5.38
N ALA A 105 -11.46 15.80 5.23
CA ALA A 105 -12.55 16.76 5.35
C ALA A 105 -12.56 17.45 6.71
N SER A 106 -12.23 16.73 7.80
CA SER A 106 -12.15 17.33 9.14
C SER A 106 -10.97 18.29 9.27
N ILE A 107 -9.80 17.97 8.69
CA ILE A 107 -8.63 18.86 8.72
C ILE A 107 -8.95 20.11 7.91
N ALA A 108 -9.35 19.95 6.65
CA ALA A 108 -9.66 21.06 5.75
C ALA A 108 -10.79 21.95 6.28
N ARG A 109 -11.83 21.36 6.88
CA ARG A 109 -12.90 22.11 7.53
C ARG A 109 -12.39 22.97 8.68
N GLY A 110 -11.47 22.43 9.49
CA GLY A 110 -10.87 23.16 10.60
C GLY A 110 -9.98 24.32 10.15
N ARG A 111 -9.34 24.18 8.98
CA ARG A 111 -8.40 25.18 8.44
C ARG A 111 -9.06 26.25 7.56
N TRP A 112 -10.05 25.86 6.76
CA TRP A 112 -10.59 26.68 5.66
C TRP A 112 -12.12 26.62 5.53
N GLY A 113 -12.83 26.05 6.51
CA GLY A 113 -14.29 26.05 6.58
C GLY A 113 -15.00 24.92 5.82
N ASN A 114 -16.34 24.89 5.93
CA ASN A 114 -17.16 23.74 5.51
C ASN A 114 -17.00 23.34 4.03
N ARG A 115 -16.90 24.31 3.11
CA ARG A 115 -16.75 24.02 1.67
C ARG A 115 -15.42 23.35 1.36
N ALA A 116 -14.34 23.81 1.99
CA ALA A 116 -13.03 23.19 1.88
C ALA A 116 -13.01 21.78 2.49
N GLY A 117 -13.72 21.57 3.60
CA GLY A 117 -13.92 20.25 4.16
C GLY A 117 -14.57 19.26 3.18
N ALA A 118 -15.72 19.63 2.61
CA ALA A 118 -16.39 18.80 1.61
C ALA A 118 -15.51 18.58 0.37
N GLY A 119 -14.85 19.63 -0.10
CA GLY A 119 -13.92 19.59 -1.22
C GLY A 119 -12.77 18.62 -1.01
N ALA A 120 -12.09 18.67 0.14
CA ALA A 120 -10.96 17.78 0.43
C ALA A 120 -11.37 16.30 0.43
N GLY A 121 -12.51 15.97 1.04
CA GLY A 121 -13.02 14.59 1.05
C GLY A 121 -13.34 14.08 -0.36
N LEU A 122 -14.03 14.90 -1.17
CA LEU A 122 -14.38 14.55 -2.55
C LEU A 122 -13.14 14.45 -3.45
N LEU A 123 -12.24 15.43 -3.41
CA LEU A 123 -11.02 15.44 -4.23
C LEU A 123 -10.13 14.24 -3.92
N TYR A 124 -10.03 13.84 -2.64
CA TYR A 124 -9.30 12.63 -2.26
C TYR A 124 -9.91 11.37 -2.88
N LEU A 125 -11.21 11.15 -2.76
CA LEU A 125 -11.85 9.94 -3.30
C LEU A 125 -11.79 9.86 -4.84
N LEU A 126 -11.81 11.01 -5.51
CA LEU A 126 -11.68 11.08 -6.96
C LEU A 126 -10.23 10.81 -7.41
N VAL A 127 -9.23 11.35 -6.70
CA VAL A 127 -7.82 11.12 -7.04
C VAL A 127 -7.28 9.78 -6.53
N SER A 128 -7.97 9.12 -5.58
CA SER A 128 -7.52 7.84 -5.03
C SER A 128 -7.48 6.72 -6.06
N ILE A 129 -8.19 6.88 -7.18
CA ILE A 129 -8.16 5.97 -8.33
C ILE A 129 -7.29 6.49 -9.48
N GLY A 130 -6.51 7.56 -9.25
CA GLY A 130 -5.78 8.31 -10.28
C GLY A 130 -4.41 7.74 -10.66
N LEU A 131 -4.25 6.43 -10.67
CA LEU A 131 -3.04 5.68 -11.04
C LEU A 131 -3.47 4.36 -11.74
N SER A 132 -2.54 3.42 -11.96
CA SER A 132 -2.90 2.08 -12.45
C SER A 132 -4.03 1.45 -11.61
N PRO A 133 -5.05 0.83 -12.22
CA PRO A 133 -6.09 0.10 -11.51
C PRO A 133 -5.54 -0.98 -10.56
N GLU A 134 -4.47 -1.68 -10.94
CA GLU A 134 -3.82 -2.70 -10.08
C GLU A 134 -3.26 -2.09 -8.78
N ASP A 135 -2.86 -0.82 -8.84
CA ASP A 135 -2.30 -0.09 -7.69
C ASP A 135 -3.38 0.57 -6.81
N THR A 136 -4.56 0.84 -7.37
CA THR A 136 -5.57 1.71 -6.74
C THR A 136 -6.88 1.02 -6.40
N GLN A 137 -7.21 -0.08 -7.08
CA GLN A 137 -8.37 -0.91 -6.81
C GLN A 137 -8.01 -2.10 -5.88
N ALA A 138 -6.73 -2.41 -5.72
CA ALA A 138 -6.24 -3.47 -4.84
C ALA A 138 -6.38 -3.13 -3.34
N ALA A 139 -6.73 -4.12 -2.52
CA ALA A 139 -6.78 -4.01 -1.06
C ALA A 139 -5.37 -4.20 -0.45
N THR A 140 -4.46 -3.27 -0.76
CA THR A 140 -3.04 -3.33 -0.38
C THR A 140 -2.73 -2.61 0.93
N PHE A 141 -1.49 -2.79 1.39
CA PHE A 141 -0.93 -2.13 2.58
C PHE A 141 -1.12 -0.62 2.58
N GLU A 142 -0.99 0.05 1.43
CA GLU A 142 -1.04 1.51 1.38
C GLU A 142 -2.46 2.01 1.64
N VAL A 143 -3.47 1.33 1.11
CA VAL A 143 -4.87 1.69 1.36
C VAL A 143 -5.19 1.63 2.85
N PHE A 144 -4.80 0.55 3.52
CA PHE A 144 -5.05 0.37 4.96
C PHE A 144 -4.16 1.24 5.86
N MET A 145 -3.04 1.74 5.34
CA MET A 145 -2.14 2.66 6.04
C MET A 145 -2.71 4.09 6.09
N LEU A 146 -3.42 4.55 5.06
CA LEU A 146 -3.87 5.94 4.91
C LEU A 146 -4.73 6.48 6.08
N PRO A 147 -5.73 5.76 6.62
CA PRO A 147 -6.54 6.27 7.73
C PRO A 147 -5.70 6.65 8.95
N ALA A 148 -4.79 5.76 9.35
CA ALA A 148 -3.89 5.97 10.48
C ALA A 148 -2.92 7.12 10.22
N MET A 149 -2.41 7.23 8.98
CA MET A 149 -1.55 8.34 8.56
C MET A 149 -2.25 9.69 8.74
N VAL A 150 -3.46 9.86 8.21
CA VAL A 150 -4.21 11.12 8.34
C VAL A 150 -4.65 11.37 9.79
N ALA A 151 -4.99 10.31 10.53
CA ALA A 151 -5.31 10.40 11.95
C ALA A 151 -4.12 10.91 12.78
N ALA A 152 -2.90 10.44 12.52
CA ALA A 152 -1.68 10.90 13.19
C ALA A 152 -1.49 12.41 13.02
N PHE A 153 -1.60 12.90 11.77
CA PHE A 153 -1.53 14.33 11.47
C PHE A 153 -2.65 15.11 12.20
N ARG A 154 -3.89 14.62 12.14
CA ARG A 154 -5.07 15.24 12.79
C ARG A 154 -4.93 15.31 14.31
N TYR A 155 -4.39 14.27 14.94
CA TYR A 155 -4.16 14.22 16.38
C TYR A 155 -3.03 15.16 16.80
N ALA A 156 -1.95 15.25 16.02
CA ALA A 156 -0.89 16.23 16.23
C ALA A 156 -1.41 17.67 16.14
N GLU A 157 -2.27 17.97 15.17
CA GLU A 157 -2.95 19.29 15.05
C GLU A 157 -3.77 19.66 16.29
N ARG A 158 -4.31 18.66 16.99
CA ARG A 158 -5.07 18.83 18.24
C ARG A 158 -4.21 18.67 19.48
N ARG A 159 -2.89 18.54 19.34
CA ARG A 159 -1.93 18.31 20.43
C ARG A 159 -2.23 17.06 21.25
N ARG A 160 -2.90 16.09 20.65
CA ARG A 160 -3.14 14.76 21.23
C ARG A 160 -1.94 13.87 20.94
N TRP A 161 -0.79 14.25 21.51
CA TRP A 161 0.53 13.69 21.20
C TRP A 161 0.62 12.16 21.33
N LEU A 162 -0.01 11.59 22.37
CA LEU A 162 -0.06 10.14 22.57
C LEU A 162 -0.83 9.44 21.45
N ALA A 163 -2.02 9.96 21.11
CA ALA A 163 -2.85 9.41 20.03
C ALA A 163 -2.17 9.57 18.65
N ALA A 164 -1.41 10.66 18.46
CA ALA A 164 -0.59 10.83 17.26
C ALA A 164 0.47 9.72 17.18
N GLY A 165 1.21 9.47 18.26
CA GLY A 165 2.20 8.37 18.32
C GLY A 165 1.58 6.99 18.04
N ILE A 166 0.43 6.68 18.64
CA ILE A 166 -0.29 5.41 18.39
C ILE A 166 -0.70 5.30 16.91
N ALA A 167 -1.21 6.38 16.32
CA ALA A 167 -1.58 6.39 14.91
C ALA A 167 -0.36 6.22 13.98
N VAL A 168 0.80 6.81 14.32
CA VAL A 168 2.07 6.53 13.61
C VAL A 168 2.43 5.04 13.74
N ALA A 169 2.31 4.44 14.93
CA ALA A 169 2.60 3.02 15.12
C ALA A 169 1.72 2.12 14.24
N LEU A 170 0.40 2.37 14.22
CA LEU A 170 -0.55 1.62 13.38
C LEU A 170 -0.21 1.74 11.89
N CYS A 171 0.18 2.94 11.47
CA CYS A 171 0.65 3.21 10.11
C CYS A 171 1.91 2.37 9.80
N SER A 172 2.93 2.42 10.66
CA SER A 172 4.18 1.66 10.52
C SER A 172 4.01 0.15 10.60
N LEU A 173 3.05 -0.33 11.41
CA LEU A 173 2.69 -1.74 11.55
C LEU A 173 1.80 -2.25 10.43
N THR A 174 1.26 -1.36 9.61
CA THR A 174 0.64 -1.70 8.32
C THR A 174 1.73 -1.70 7.24
N LYS A 175 2.49 -0.62 7.10
CA LYS A 175 3.62 -0.53 6.17
C LYS A 175 4.72 0.35 6.75
N GLN A 176 5.98 -0.07 6.66
CA GLN A 176 7.10 0.65 7.30
C GLN A 176 7.19 2.11 6.84
N THR A 177 6.98 2.36 5.55
CA THR A 177 6.99 3.70 4.95
C THR A 177 5.96 4.64 5.56
N GLY A 178 4.88 4.10 6.13
CA GLY A 178 3.89 4.83 6.89
C GLY A 178 4.45 5.60 8.09
N GLY A 179 5.58 5.15 8.63
CA GLY A 179 6.29 5.85 9.70
C GLY A 179 6.78 7.25 9.31
N ALA A 180 6.86 7.57 8.01
CA ALA A 180 7.30 8.88 7.53
C ALA A 180 6.41 10.04 8.04
N VAL A 181 5.14 9.77 8.37
CA VAL A 181 4.23 10.76 8.98
C VAL A 181 4.68 11.23 10.36
N LEU A 182 5.64 10.55 11.00
CA LEU A 182 6.27 11.04 12.23
C LEU A 182 6.95 12.40 12.02
N LEU A 183 7.52 12.66 10.82
CA LEU A 183 8.20 13.93 10.53
C LEU A 183 7.28 15.15 10.63
N PRO A 184 6.11 15.21 9.96
CA PRO A 184 5.18 16.33 10.17
C PRO A 184 4.64 16.39 11.61
N VAL A 185 4.48 15.25 12.30
CA VAL A 185 4.07 15.24 13.73
C VAL A 185 5.11 15.94 14.62
N LEU A 186 6.40 15.59 14.47
CA LEU A 186 7.51 16.22 15.21
C LEU A 186 7.69 17.69 14.82
N TRP A 187 7.50 18.02 13.54
CA TRP A 187 7.52 19.40 13.06
C TRP A 187 6.43 20.26 13.70
N MET A 188 5.22 19.71 13.88
CA MET A 188 4.13 20.41 14.58
C MET A 188 4.45 20.59 16.06
N LEU A 189 5.05 19.60 16.73
CA LEU A 189 5.55 19.75 18.10
C LEU A 189 6.59 20.87 18.19
N PHE A 190 7.56 20.90 17.29
CA PHE A 190 8.58 21.96 17.23
C PHE A 190 7.95 23.35 17.08
N GLN A 191 7.01 23.51 16.14
CA GLN A 191 6.30 24.79 15.96
C GLN A 191 5.49 25.19 17.19
N ASP A 192 4.78 24.25 17.82
CA ASP A 192 3.97 24.52 19.01
C ASP A 192 4.83 24.83 20.24
N ALA A 193 5.99 24.19 20.38
CA ALA A 193 6.96 24.53 21.42
C ALA A 193 7.48 25.96 21.24
N ARG A 194 7.89 26.32 20.02
CA ARG A 194 8.46 27.64 19.72
C ARG A 194 7.44 28.78 19.76
N ARG A 195 6.23 28.58 19.24
CA ARG A 195 5.24 29.65 19.04
C ARG A 195 4.16 29.70 20.11
N ARG A 196 3.91 28.59 20.80
CA ARG A 196 2.76 28.44 21.72
C ARG A 196 3.17 27.98 23.12
N GLY A 197 4.47 27.89 23.41
CA GLY A 197 5.00 27.54 24.73
C GLY A 197 4.68 26.11 25.17
N VAL A 198 4.39 25.19 24.24
CA VAL A 198 4.15 23.78 24.60
C VAL A 198 5.44 23.17 25.16
N ARG A 199 5.37 22.59 26.36
CA ARG A 199 6.49 21.84 26.95
C ARG A 199 6.81 20.62 26.10
N TRP A 200 7.92 20.67 25.37
CA TRP A 200 8.28 19.63 24.41
C TRP A 200 8.68 18.29 25.05
N PRO A 201 9.33 18.20 26.22
CA PRO A 201 9.77 16.88 26.72
C PRO A 201 8.60 15.93 27.03
N PRO A 202 7.54 16.33 27.75
CA PRO A 202 6.38 15.47 27.97
C PRO A 202 5.61 15.12 26.69
N ALA A 203 5.58 16.04 25.72
CA ALA A 203 4.92 15.81 24.45
C ALA A 203 5.69 14.80 23.60
N LEU A 204 7.02 14.94 23.53
CA LEU A 204 7.91 14.00 22.86
C LEU A 204 7.84 12.61 23.51
N PHE A 205 7.83 12.54 24.85
CA PHE A 205 7.63 11.28 25.56
C PHE A 205 6.29 10.62 25.17
N LYS A 206 5.19 11.38 25.11
CA LYS A 206 3.89 10.85 24.70
C LYS A 206 3.89 10.33 23.26
N ILE A 207 4.54 11.04 22.33
CA ILE A 207 4.70 10.57 20.93
C ILE A 207 5.52 9.28 20.92
N GLY A 208 6.70 9.29 21.55
CA GLY A 208 7.60 8.15 21.62
C GLY A 208 6.95 6.93 22.26
N PHE A 209 6.29 7.10 23.40
CA PHE A 209 5.56 6.05 24.09
C PHE A 209 4.42 5.49 23.24
N GLY A 210 3.62 6.37 22.63
CA GLY A 210 2.53 5.97 21.72
C GLY A 210 3.04 5.26 20.47
N PHE A 211 4.24 5.57 20.00
CA PHE A 211 4.84 4.96 18.82
C PHE A 211 5.51 3.61 19.13
N ILE A 212 6.36 3.58 20.16
CA ILE A 212 7.21 2.44 20.49
C ILE A 212 6.40 1.32 21.13
N LEU A 213 5.49 1.63 22.06
CA LEU A 213 4.79 0.59 22.83
C LEU A 213 3.98 -0.36 21.94
N PRO A 214 3.13 0.10 20.99
CA PRO A 214 2.39 -0.81 20.13
C PRO A 214 3.29 -1.68 19.25
N ILE A 215 4.38 -1.11 18.71
CA ILE A 215 5.36 -1.86 17.90
C ILE A 215 6.05 -2.93 18.75
N ALA A 216 6.49 -2.58 19.95
CA ALA A 216 7.11 -3.51 20.87
C ALA A 216 6.16 -4.64 21.28
N LEU A 217 4.90 -4.33 21.58
CA LEU A 217 3.88 -5.34 21.91
C LEU A 217 3.64 -6.29 20.74
N VAL A 218 3.50 -5.78 19.52
CA VAL A 218 3.33 -6.63 18.32
C VAL A 218 4.57 -7.51 18.08
N ALA A 219 5.77 -6.94 18.23
CA ALA A 219 7.02 -7.71 18.10
C ALA A 219 7.16 -8.81 19.15
N VAL A 220 6.65 -8.60 20.37
CA VAL A 220 6.61 -9.61 21.44
C VAL A 220 5.56 -10.68 21.16
N ILE A 221 4.35 -10.30 20.73
CA ILE A 221 3.26 -11.23 20.40
C ILE A 221 3.65 -12.19 19.27
N LEU A 222 4.42 -11.72 18.28
CA LEU A 222 4.95 -12.52 17.18
C LEU A 222 6.01 -13.57 17.58
N THR A 223 6.23 -13.80 18.88
CA THR A 223 7.11 -14.81 19.50
C THR A 223 8.60 -14.75 19.18
N LYS A 224 9.07 -13.90 18.26
CA LYS A 224 10.50 -13.71 17.97
C LYS A 224 10.80 -12.26 17.59
N PRO A 225 11.11 -11.36 18.54
CA PRO A 225 11.51 -9.97 18.25
C PRO A 225 12.65 -9.88 17.23
N LYS A 226 13.56 -10.87 17.21
CA LYS A 226 14.62 -11.02 16.21
C LYS A 226 14.07 -11.25 14.80
N GLY A 227 13.05 -12.08 14.65
CA GLY A 227 12.39 -12.35 13.36
C GLY A 227 11.68 -11.09 12.84
N PHE A 228 10.90 -10.41 13.70
CA PHE A 228 10.28 -9.15 13.34
C PHE A 228 11.32 -8.10 12.92
N LEU A 229 12.40 -7.92 13.70
CA LEU A 229 13.47 -6.98 13.36
C LEU A 229 14.14 -7.34 12.04
N PHE A 230 14.43 -8.62 11.82
CA PHE A 230 15.02 -9.10 10.56
C PHE A 230 14.10 -8.81 9.38
N TRP A 231 12.90 -9.36 9.38
CA TRP A 231 12.03 -9.29 8.22
C TRP A 231 11.50 -7.88 7.94
N VAL A 232 11.17 -7.11 8.98
CA VAL A 232 10.54 -5.80 8.83
C VAL A 232 11.56 -4.66 8.71
N VAL A 233 12.76 -4.79 9.31
CA VAL A 233 13.70 -3.66 9.45
C VAL A 233 15.04 -3.91 8.76
N THR A 234 15.73 -5.04 9.02
CA THR A 234 17.15 -5.19 8.64
C THR A 234 17.40 -6.06 7.42
N GLY A 235 16.54 -7.05 7.15
CA GLY A 235 16.65 -8.05 6.06
C GLY A 235 16.18 -7.55 4.69
N SER A 236 15.86 -6.26 4.58
CA SER A 236 15.48 -5.61 3.32
C SER A 236 16.62 -4.77 2.71
N GLY A 237 17.83 -4.79 3.29
CA GLY A 237 18.96 -3.95 2.85
C GLY A 237 19.34 -4.15 1.38
N ASP A 238 19.57 -5.39 0.96
CA ASP A 238 19.95 -5.71 -0.43
C ASP A 238 18.79 -5.52 -1.41
N TYR A 239 17.56 -5.75 -0.97
CA TYR A 239 16.34 -5.47 -1.74
C TYR A 239 16.11 -3.97 -1.96
N ALA A 240 16.40 -3.17 -0.94
CA ALA A 240 16.29 -1.71 -0.97
C ALA A 240 17.52 -1.03 -1.59
N SER A 241 18.54 -1.80 -1.95
CA SER A 241 19.78 -1.28 -2.48
C SER A 241 19.59 -0.61 -3.84
N PHE A 242 20.44 0.38 -4.07
CA PHE A 242 20.58 1.05 -5.35
C PHE A 242 21.48 0.15 -6.21
N GLY A 243 20.89 -0.77 -6.98
CA GLY A 243 21.62 -1.69 -7.86
C GLY A 243 20.95 -1.92 -9.21
N GLY A 244 21.48 -1.29 -10.27
CA GLY A 244 21.08 -1.50 -11.67
C GLY A 244 19.69 -0.97 -12.05
N ALA A 245 19.32 -1.06 -13.34
CA ALA A 245 18.00 -0.69 -13.89
C ALA A 245 17.55 0.79 -13.75
N TRP A 246 18.48 1.75 -13.73
CA TRP A 246 18.20 3.18 -13.53
C TRP A 246 17.15 3.77 -14.47
N LEU A 247 17.18 3.38 -15.75
CA LEU A 247 16.21 3.86 -16.74
C LEU A 247 14.79 3.43 -16.39
N GLN A 248 14.60 2.18 -15.97
CA GLN A 248 13.30 1.67 -15.54
C GLN A 248 12.85 2.35 -14.25
N MET A 249 13.75 2.52 -13.29
CA MET A 249 13.46 3.15 -12.00
C MET A 249 13.05 4.62 -12.16
N ILE A 250 13.83 5.39 -12.94
CA ILE A 250 13.51 6.80 -13.26
C ILE A 250 12.24 6.87 -14.10
N GLY A 251 12.07 5.97 -15.07
CA GLY A 251 10.86 5.87 -15.90
C GLY A 251 9.61 5.65 -15.06
N ARG A 252 9.62 4.70 -14.12
CA ARG A 252 8.53 4.46 -13.16
C ARG A 252 8.31 5.66 -12.26
N ALA A 253 9.38 6.24 -11.72
CA ALA A 253 9.29 7.41 -10.84
C ALA A 253 8.62 8.61 -11.54
N LEU A 254 9.07 8.94 -12.75
CA LEU A 254 8.52 10.04 -13.55
C LEU A 254 7.13 9.71 -14.07
N GLY A 255 6.91 8.49 -14.56
CA GLY A 255 5.64 8.02 -15.09
C GLY A 255 4.52 8.07 -14.05
N ASN A 256 4.72 7.44 -12.88
CA ASN A 256 3.72 7.46 -11.82
C ASN A 256 3.52 8.87 -11.22
N SER A 257 4.58 9.68 -11.15
CA SER A 257 4.44 11.09 -10.76
C SER A 257 3.59 11.88 -11.76
N ALA A 258 3.81 11.68 -13.07
CA ALA A 258 3.09 12.35 -14.13
C ALA A 258 1.61 11.92 -14.18
N ILE A 259 1.33 10.62 -14.04
CA ILE A 259 -0.04 10.08 -13.99
C ILE A 259 -0.79 10.67 -12.78
N LEU A 260 -0.20 10.62 -11.58
CA LEU A 260 -0.83 11.20 -10.39
C LEU A 260 -1.02 12.72 -10.53
N ALA A 261 -0.02 13.42 -11.08
CA ALA A 261 -0.12 14.85 -11.33
C ALA A 261 -1.27 15.15 -12.31
N ALA A 262 -1.38 14.40 -13.40
CA ALA A 262 -2.45 14.51 -14.39
C ALA A 262 -3.83 14.26 -13.76
N ALA A 263 -3.98 13.21 -12.95
CA ALA A 263 -5.20 12.93 -12.21
C ALA A 263 -5.57 14.07 -11.22
N GLY A 264 -4.57 14.68 -10.60
CA GLY A 264 -4.71 15.77 -9.63
C GLY A 264 -4.69 17.20 -10.20
N LEU A 265 -4.52 17.39 -11.52
CA LEU A 265 -4.24 18.71 -12.13
C LEU A 265 -5.26 19.78 -11.71
N GLY A 266 -6.54 19.41 -11.58
CA GLY A 266 -7.61 20.30 -11.15
C GLY A 266 -7.30 21.06 -9.86
N PHE A 267 -6.70 20.40 -8.86
CA PHE A 267 -6.33 21.03 -7.59
C PHE A 267 -4.83 21.36 -7.47
N LEU A 268 -3.96 20.76 -8.29
CA LEU A 268 -2.52 21.08 -8.33
C LEU A 268 -2.21 22.40 -9.06
N LEU A 269 -2.95 22.74 -10.13
CA LEU A 269 -2.80 24.02 -10.82
C LEU A 269 -3.00 25.24 -9.89
N PRO A 270 -4.04 25.28 -9.03
CA PRO A 270 -4.15 26.25 -7.93
C PRO A 270 -2.90 26.39 -7.07
N VAL A 271 -2.28 25.26 -6.68
CA VAL A 271 -1.05 25.26 -5.85
C VAL A 271 0.11 25.88 -6.63
N GLY A 272 0.32 25.46 -7.88
CA GLY A 272 1.36 25.99 -8.76
C GLY A 272 1.22 27.48 -9.00
N ARG A 273 -0.02 27.96 -9.25
CA ARG A 273 -0.31 29.40 -9.40
C ARG A 273 0.02 30.18 -8.13
N ARG A 274 -0.34 29.66 -6.95
CA ARG A 274 -0.03 30.29 -5.65
C ARG A 274 1.49 30.39 -5.45
N LEU A 275 2.24 29.32 -5.72
CA LEU A 275 3.70 29.31 -5.61
C LEU A 275 4.35 30.28 -6.60
N TRP A 276 3.86 30.34 -7.84
CA TRP A 276 4.36 31.24 -8.87
C TRP A 276 4.14 32.72 -8.49
N LEU A 277 2.94 33.09 -8.02
CA LEU A 277 2.66 34.45 -7.57
C LEU A 277 3.53 34.85 -6.37
N LYS A 278 3.70 33.93 -5.40
CA LYS A 278 4.56 34.14 -4.23
C LYS A 278 6.03 34.34 -4.64
N ARG A 279 6.53 33.54 -5.59
CA ARG A 279 7.89 33.67 -6.15
C ARG A 279 8.10 35.00 -6.90
N ARG A 280 7.05 35.53 -7.51
CA ARG A 280 7.07 36.82 -8.22
C ARG A 280 6.75 38.03 -7.31
N HIS A 281 6.66 37.84 -5.99
CA HIS A 281 6.28 38.86 -5.02
C HIS A 281 4.96 39.59 -5.37
N ARG A 282 4.04 38.90 -6.07
CA ARG A 282 2.75 39.46 -6.44
C ARG A 282 1.71 39.24 -5.34
N PRO A 283 0.76 40.16 -5.15
CA PRO A 283 -0.30 39.99 -4.17
C PRO A 283 -1.12 38.75 -4.52
N LEU A 284 -1.33 37.89 -3.52
CA LEU A 284 -2.24 36.76 -3.63
C LEU A 284 -3.67 37.30 -3.51
N PRO A 285 -4.59 36.96 -4.43
CA PRO A 285 -6.01 37.28 -4.24
C PRO A 285 -6.50 36.48 -3.04
N VAL A 286 -6.55 37.09 -1.86
CA VAL A 286 -6.96 36.40 -0.63
C VAL A 286 -8.49 36.33 -0.61
N ALA A 287 -9.01 35.12 -0.52
CA ALA A 287 -10.42 34.87 -0.22
C ALA A 287 -10.51 33.97 1.02
N GLY A 288 -10.98 34.51 2.14
CA GLY A 288 -11.18 33.74 3.38
C GLY A 288 -9.99 33.70 4.35
N GLU A 289 -10.25 33.19 5.54
CA GLU A 289 -9.28 33.11 6.65
C GLU A 289 -8.48 31.81 6.59
N GLU A 290 -7.15 31.91 6.56
CA GLU A 290 -6.23 30.76 6.62
C GLU A 290 -5.90 30.43 8.08
N HIS A 291 -6.44 29.32 8.59
CA HIS A 291 -6.11 28.83 9.93
C HIS A 291 -5.11 27.67 9.85
N GLY A 292 -3.97 27.81 10.53
CA GLY A 292 -2.92 26.80 10.56
C GLY A 292 -1.75 27.11 9.62
N SER A 293 -0.67 26.34 9.76
CA SER A 293 0.54 26.50 8.94
C SER A 293 0.37 25.73 7.63
N THR A 294 0.81 26.25 6.48
CA THR A 294 0.94 25.41 5.28
C THR A 294 2.25 24.61 5.29
N THR A 295 3.21 24.99 6.13
CA THR A 295 4.53 24.35 6.18
C THR A 295 4.45 22.92 6.67
N ASP A 296 3.53 22.61 7.59
CA ASP A 296 3.33 21.23 8.07
C ASP A 296 2.86 20.29 6.94
N LEU A 297 2.01 20.77 6.03
CA LEU A 297 1.57 20.02 4.85
C LEU A 297 2.70 19.79 3.85
N TRP A 298 3.59 20.78 3.66
CA TRP A 298 4.78 20.60 2.82
C TRP A 298 5.79 19.63 3.43
N VAL A 299 6.00 19.68 4.75
CA VAL A 299 6.81 18.68 5.46
C VAL A 299 6.20 17.29 5.33
N TRP A 300 4.87 17.18 5.42
CA TRP A 300 4.19 15.91 5.20
C TRP A 300 4.38 15.41 3.77
N LEU A 301 4.18 16.26 2.76
CA LEU A 301 4.41 15.89 1.36
C LEU A 301 5.86 15.44 1.13
N LEU A 302 6.83 16.21 1.63
CA LEU A 302 8.25 15.88 1.50
C LEU A 302 8.59 14.54 2.17
N SER A 303 8.13 14.32 3.40
CA SER A 303 8.33 13.05 4.11
C SER A 303 7.74 11.86 3.36
N SER A 304 6.57 12.05 2.75
CA SER A 304 5.89 11.04 1.94
C SER A 304 6.62 10.78 0.63
N ALA A 305 7.19 11.81 -0.01
CA ALA A 305 8.00 11.68 -1.22
C ALA A 305 9.33 10.96 -0.95
N VAL A 306 9.97 11.23 0.19
CA VAL A 306 11.13 10.46 0.66
C VAL A 306 10.72 9.00 0.85
N ALA A 307 9.59 8.74 1.50
CA ALA A 307 9.09 7.38 1.72
C ALA A 307 8.76 6.61 0.43
N VAL A 308 8.23 7.28 -0.61
CA VAL A 308 8.04 6.69 -1.95
C VAL A 308 9.37 6.31 -2.59
N SER A 309 10.42 7.09 -2.32
CA SER A 309 11.75 6.89 -2.90
C SER A 309 12.54 5.79 -2.20
N VAL A 310 12.18 5.41 -0.97
CA VAL A 310 12.85 4.33 -0.24
C VAL A 310 12.67 3.00 -0.99
N GLY A 311 13.78 2.30 -1.22
CA GLY A 311 13.82 1.03 -1.96
C GLY A 311 13.89 1.19 -3.48
N PHE A 312 13.55 2.38 -3.99
CA PHE A 312 13.66 2.77 -5.40
C PHE A 312 12.88 1.92 -6.43
N HIS A 313 11.78 1.28 -6.03
CA HIS A 313 10.91 0.54 -6.96
C HIS A 313 9.85 1.40 -7.64
N PHE A 314 9.43 2.50 -6.98
CA PHE A 314 8.44 3.47 -7.49
C PHE A 314 7.15 2.84 -8.05
N PHE A 315 6.65 1.76 -7.45
CA PHE A 315 5.33 1.22 -7.81
C PHE A 315 4.24 2.27 -7.60
N GLY A 316 3.19 2.26 -8.44
CA GLY A 316 2.15 3.28 -8.38
C GLY A 316 1.47 3.28 -7.01
N HIS A 317 1.26 2.11 -6.41
CA HIS A 317 0.62 2.03 -5.11
C HIS A 317 1.39 2.77 -3.99
N TYR A 318 2.71 2.96 -4.13
CA TYR A 318 3.50 3.76 -3.18
C TYR A 318 3.07 5.23 -3.16
N TYR A 319 2.59 5.76 -4.28
CA TYR A 319 2.22 7.16 -4.44
C TYR A 319 0.92 7.52 -3.71
N LEU A 320 0.11 6.54 -3.27
CA LEU A 320 -1.11 6.78 -2.49
C LEU A 320 -0.82 7.61 -1.24
N GLN A 321 0.34 7.42 -0.61
CA GLN A 321 0.73 8.16 0.61
C GLN A 321 0.99 9.66 0.37
N LEU A 322 1.20 10.09 -0.89
CA LEU A 322 1.32 11.51 -1.24
C LEU A 322 -0.04 12.23 -1.26
N MET A 323 -1.10 11.49 -1.58
CA MET A 323 -2.43 12.05 -1.86
C MET A 323 -3.00 12.88 -0.70
N PRO A 324 -2.94 12.46 0.58
CA PRO A 324 -3.44 13.26 1.70
C PRO A 324 -2.87 14.69 1.74
N ALA A 325 -1.55 14.82 1.64
CA ALA A 325 -0.88 16.12 1.69
C ALA A 325 -1.17 16.95 0.43
N LEU A 326 -1.12 16.33 -0.76
CA LEU A 326 -1.44 16.99 -2.04
C LEU A 326 -2.87 17.54 -2.06
N VAL A 327 -3.84 16.75 -1.60
CA VAL A 327 -5.25 17.14 -1.54
C VAL A 327 -5.46 18.30 -0.58
N LEU A 328 -4.83 18.29 0.60
CA LEU A 328 -4.94 19.41 1.55
C LEU A 328 -4.27 20.68 1.03
N LEU A 329 -3.10 20.57 0.39
CA LEU A 329 -2.42 21.70 -0.25
C LEU A 329 -3.28 22.29 -1.38
N GLY A 330 -3.85 21.45 -2.24
CA GLY A 330 -4.75 21.84 -3.31
C GLY A 330 -6.03 22.49 -2.81
N THR A 331 -6.68 21.85 -1.84
CA THR A 331 -7.89 22.36 -1.18
C THR A 331 -7.61 23.73 -0.54
N GLY A 332 -6.51 23.88 0.20
CA GLY A 332 -6.11 25.15 0.80
C GLY A 332 -5.86 26.23 -0.24
N ALA A 333 -5.19 25.91 -1.36
CA ALA A 333 -4.97 26.85 -2.46
C ALA A 333 -6.30 27.31 -3.09
N VAL A 334 -7.22 26.39 -3.37
CA VAL A 334 -8.54 26.73 -3.93
C VAL A 334 -9.36 27.57 -2.95
N ALA A 335 -9.38 27.17 -1.68
CA ALA A 335 -10.17 27.84 -0.64
C ALA A 335 -9.70 29.29 -0.39
N THR A 336 -8.40 29.56 -0.50
CA THR A 336 -7.76 30.84 -0.14
C THR A 336 -7.50 31.79 -1.32
N SER A 337 -7.56 31.32 -2.58
CA SER A 337 -7.07 32.08 -3.76
C SER A 337 -8.17 32.61 -4.69
N ALA A 338 -9.42 32.77 -4.21
CA ALA A 338 -10.60 33.16 -5.00
C ALA A 338 -10.86 32.26 -6.24
N ILE A 339 -10.37 31.02 -6.22
CA ILE A 339 -10.55 30.07 -7.31
C ILE A 339 -11.94 29.45 -7.20
N ARG A 340 -12.65 29.37 -8.34
CA ARG A 340 -13.96 28.70 -8.38
C ARG A 340 -13.76 27.20 -8.19
N TRP A 341 -14.53 26.60 -7.28
CA TRP A 341 -14.53 25.15 -7.04
C TRP A 341 -15.02 24.33 -8.24
N LYS A 342 -15.92 24.89 -9.07
CA LYS A 342 -16.57 24.14 -10.16
C LYS A 342 -15.57 23.60 -11.18
N PRO A 343 -14.65 24.38 -11.79
CA PRO A 343 -13.63 23.83 -12.69
C PRO A 343 -12.74 22.76 -12.07
N VAL A 344 -12.35 22.95 -10.80
CA VAL A 344 -11.53 21.99 -10.04
C VAL A 344 -12.26 20.64 -9.94
N LEU A 345 -13.51 20.65 -9.49
CA LEU A 345 -14.32 19.45 -9.34
C LEU A 345 -14.65 18.81 -10.70
N VAL A 346 -14.97 19.59 -11.72
CA VAL A 346 -15.28 19.08 -13.07
C VAL A 346 -14.07 18.35 -13.64
N TYR A 347 -12.88 18.97 -13.59
CA TYR A 347 -11.65 18.33 -14.08
C TYR A 347 -11.36 17.04 -13.31
N THR A 348 -11.34 17.11 -11.98
CA THR A 348 -10.98 15.94 -11.16
C THR A 348 -12.01 14.82 -11.30
N THR A 349 -13.29 15.12 -11.51
CA THR A 349 -14.32 14.12 -11.81
C THR A 349 -14.14 13.50 -13.19
N ALA A 350 -13.82 14.32 -14.21
CA ALA A 350 -13.55 13.82 -15.56
C ALA A 350 -12.32 12.90 -15.57
N ALA A 351 -11.22 13.30 -14.91
CA ALA A 351 -10.04 12.46 -14.75
C ALA A 351 -10.38 11.15 -14.03
N ALA A 352 -11.08 11.21 -12.89
CA ALA A 352 -11.52 10.02 -12.17
C ALA A 352 -12.40 9.10 -13.04
N THR A 353 -13.26 9.65 -13.89
CA THR A 353 -14.10 8.87 -14.81
C THR A 353 -13.25 8.12 -15.85
N VAL A 354 -12.18 8.73 -16.35
CA VAL A 354 -11.22 8.05 -17.25
C VAL A 354 -10.56 6.87 -16.55
N PHE A 355 -10.04 7.05 -15.34
CA PHE A 355 -9.42 5.95 -14.58
C PHE A 355 -10.42 4.88 -14.16
N TRP A 356 -11.65 5.26 -13.88
CA TRP A 356 -12.72 4.31 -13.59
C TRP A 356 -13.06 3.46 -14.82
N GLY A 357 -13.17 4.07 -16.00
CA GLY A 357 -13.35 3.35 -17.26
C GLY A 357 -12.16 2.45 -17.59
N LEU A 358 -10.93 2.93 -17.33
CA LEU A 358 -9.70 2.15 -17.46
C LEU A 358 -9.69 0.93 -16.54
N ALA A 359 -10.19 1.04 -15.31
CA ALA A 359 -10.31 -0.09 -14.40
C ALA A 359 -11.27 -1.16 -14.97
N LEU A 360 -12.44 -0.77 -15.49
CA LEU A 360 -13.35 -1.74 -16.11
C LEU A 360 -12.74 -2.43 -17.33
N ALA A 361 -12.02 -1.68 -18.15
CA ALA A 361 -11.39 -2.17 -19.38
C ALA A 361 -9.96 -2.72 -19.18
N TRP A 362 -9.50 -2.88 -17.93
CA TRP A 362 -8.11 -3.24 -17.66
C TRP A 362 -7.75 -4.60 -18.27
N PRO A 363 -6.55 -4.82 -18.83
CA PRO A 363 -6.19 -6.14 -19.35
C PRO A 363 -6.31 -7.23 -18.29
N GLY A 364 -6.79 -8.42 -18.68
CA GLY A 364 -6.98 -9.56 -17.79
C GLY A 364 -6.14 -10.79 -18.16
N GLU A 365 -5.27 -10.67 -19.17
CA GLU A 365 -4.56 -11.81 -19.77
C GLU A 365 -3.69 -12.56 -18.75
N GLN A 366 -2.93 -11.85 -17.91
CA GLN A 366 -2.15 -12.48 -16.85
C GLN A 366 -3.03 -13.24 -15.85
N LEU A 367 -4.14 -12.64 -15.42
CA LEU A 367 -5.05 -13.27 -14.48
C LEU A 367 -5.75 -14.49 -15.09
N ASN A 368 -6.15 -14.40 -16.36
CA ASN A 368 -6.74 -15.51 -17.11
C ASN A 368 -5.75 -16.67 -17.20
N ARG A 369 -4.47 -16.38 -17.55
CA ARG A 369 -3.39 -17.37 -17.59
C ARG A 369 -3.15 -18.00 -16.21
N ASN A 370 -3.05 -17.20 -15.16
CA ASN A 370 -2.89 -17.70 -13.79
C ASN A 370 -4.07 -18.59 -13.37
N THR A 371 -5.29 -18.26 -13.81
CA THR A 371 -6.49 -19.07 -13.53
C THR A 371 -6.45 -20.40 -14.28
N GLU A 372 -6.00 -20.40 -15.53
CA GLU A 372 -5.85 -21.62 -16.35
C GLU A 372 -4.80 -22.56 -15.76
N VAL A 373 -3.62 -22.03 -15.41
CA VAL A 373 -2.56 -22.77 -14.71
C VAL A 373 -3.07 -23.32 -13.37
N ALA A 374 -3.72 -22.47 -12.55
CA ALA A 374 -4.27 -22.91 -11.27
C ALA A 374 -5.30 -24.04 -11.43
N THR A 375 -6.15 -23.98 -12.46
CA THR A 375 -7.12 -25.04 -12.77
C THR A 375 -6.41 -26.34 -13.17
N ALA A 376 -5.37 -26.25 -14.00
CA ALA A 376 -4.57 -27.41 -14.41
C ALA A 376 -3.83 -28.06 -13.23
N VAL A 377 -3.28 -27.24 -12.31
CA VAL A 377 -2.65 -27.71 -11.07
C VAL A 377 -3.68 -28.41 -10.18
N ALA A 378 -4.85 -27.79 -9.97
CA ALA A 378 -5.90 -28.33 -9.12
C ALA A 378 -6.46 -29.66 -9.65
N ALA A 379 -6.54 -29.84 -10.97
CA ALA A 379 -7.02 -31.07 -11.60
C ALA A 379 -6.06 -32.27 -11.40
N GLN A 380 -4.78 -32.02 -11.11
CA GLN A 380 -3.75 -33.04 -11.01
C GLN A 380 -3.31 -33.34 -9.57
N THR A 381 -3.85 -32.60 -8.60
CA THR A 381 -3.46 -32.63 -7.18
C THR A 381 -4.69 -32.74 -6.29
N THR A 382 -4.51 -33.21 -5.06
CA THR A 382 -5.50 -33.19 -3.99
C THR A 382 -5.27 -32.00 -3.05
N PRO A 383 -6.25 -31.58 -2.24
CA PRO A 383 -6.07 -30.49 -1.28
C PRO A 383 -4.99 -30.73 -0.21
N LYS A 384 -4.51 -31.98 -0.05
CA LYS A 384 -3.43 -32.33 0.87
C LYS A 384 -2.04 -32.17 0.24
N ASP A 385 -1.99 -32.15 -1.10
CA ASP A 385 -0.73 -32.05 -1.82
C ASP A 385 -0.22 -30.60 -1.78
N THR A 386 1.09 -30.48 -1.71
CA THR A 386 1.77 -29.18 -1.74
C THR A 386 2.22 -28.85 -3.15
N VAL A 387 2.25 -27.56 -3.45
CA VAL A 387 2.71 -27.00 -4.71
C VAL A 387 3.90 -26.09 -4.44
N LEU A 388 4.81 -25.96 -5.40
CA LEU A 388 5.82 -24.91 -5.40
C LEU A 388 5.68 -24.09 -6.68
N VAL A 389 5.45 -22.79 -6.52
CA VAL A 389 5.40 -21.80 -7.59
C VAL A 389 6.72 -21.06 -7.60
N TRP A 390 7.50 -21.25 -8.66
CA TRP A 390 8.75 -20.55 -8.94
C TRP A 390 8.46 -19.33 -9.82
N GLY A 391 8.12 -18.22 -9.17
CA GLY A 391 7.70 -17.01 -9.87
C GLY A 391 7.41 -15.84 -8.92
N MET A 392 6.66 -14.86 -9.43
CA MET A 392 6.22 -13.67 -8.68
C MET A 392 4.69 -13.54 -8.57
N HIS A 393 3.96 -14.60 -8.91
CA HIS A 393 2.49 -14.67 -8.89
C HIS A 393 1.97 -15.66 -7.83
N PRO A 394 2.11 -15.34 -6.53
CA PRO A 394 1.68 -16.21 -5.42
C PRO A 394 0.15 -16.39 -5.33
N GLU A 395 -0.64 -15.63 -6.10
CA GLU A 395 -2.07 -15.89 -6.27
C GLU A 395 -2.36 -17.29 -6.83
N LEU A 396 -1.42 -17.93 -7.52
CA LEU A 396 -1.58 -19.29 -8.05
C LEU A 396 -1.91 -20.30 -6.94
N TYR A 397 -1.29 -20.19 -5.76
CA TYR A 397 -1.63 -21.03 -4.61
C TYR A 397 -3.08 -20.85 -4.17
N TRP A 398 -3.53 -19.60 -4.11
CA TRP A 398 -4.87 -19.24 -3.67
C TRP A 398 -5.95 -19.68 -4.68
N LEU A 399 -5.69 -19.45 -5.97
CA LEU A 399 -6.57 -19.84 -7.09
C LEU A 399 -6.67 -21.36 -7.25
N ALA A 400 -5.55 -22.09 -7.09
CA ALA A 400 -5.53 -23.55 -7.18
C ALA A 400 -6.06 -24.23 -5.91
N ASP A 401 -6.25 -23.47 -4.83
CA ASP A 401 -6.53 -23.96 -3.48
C ASP A 401 -5.51 -25.02 -3.02
N ARG A 402 -4.21 -24.69 -3.15
CA ARG A 402 -3.11 -25.57 -2.75
C ARG A 402 -2.14 -24.88 -1.81
N LYS A 403 -1.59 -25.66 -0.89
CA LYS A 403 -0.63 -25.15 0.10
C LYS A 403 0.76 -25.02 -0.54
N PRO A 404 1.48 -23.92 -0.26
CA PRO A 404 2.90 -23.82 -0.61
C PRO A 404 3.72 -24.91 0.08
N ALA A 405 4.68 -25.49 -0.63
CA ALA A 405 5.61 -26.48 -0.07
C ALA A 405 6.69 -25.86 0.84
N THR A 406 6.94 -24.56 0.71
CA THR A 406 7.98 -23.85 1.47
C THR A 406 7.42 -22.53 2.02
N ARG A 407 8.14 -21.93 2.97
CA ARG A 407 7.78 -20.61 3.51
C ARG A 407 7.92 -19.45 2.51
N TYR A 408 8.59 -19.68 1.37
CA TYR A 408 8.88 -18.67 0.35
C TYR A 408 7.82 -18.71 -0.75
N LEU A 409 6.93 -17.72 -0.75
CA LEU A 409 5.82 -17.65 -1.71
C LEU A 409 6.22 -17.16 -3.10
N THR A 410 7.42 -16.59 -3.23
CA THR A 410 7.95 -16.03 -4.48
C THR A 410 9.44 -16.32 -4.61
N ALA A 411 9.93 -16.47 -5.84
CA ALA A 411 11.35 -16.68 -6.14
C ALA A 411 12.25 -15.53 -5.62
N GLY A 412 11.71 -14.31 -5.46
CA GLY A 412 12.46 -13.13 -5.05
C GLY A 412 13.19 -13.23 -3.70
N PHE A 413 12.75 -14.08 -2.77
CA PHE A 413 13.49 -14.34 -1.53
C PHE A 413 14.75 -15.19 -1.74
N LEU A 414 14.71 -16.06 -2.74
CA LEU A 414 15.76 -17.01 -3.08
C LEU A 414 16.71 -16.47 -4.15
N THR A 415 16.34 -15.39 -4.85
CA THR A 415 17.15 -14.85 -5.96
C THR A 415 17.41 -13.36 -5.86
N ASN A 416 16.85 -12.65 -4.87
CA ASN A 416 16.81 -11.18 -4.79
C ASN A 416 16.04 -10.50 -5.92
N TYR A 417 15.35 -11.26 -6.78
CA TYR A 417 14.51 -10.64 -7.78
C TYR A 417 13.42 -9.81 -7.10
N SER A 418 13.27 -8.58 -7.57
CA SER A 418 12.25 -7.65 -7.11
C SER A 418 11.61 -7.04 -8.33
N GLY A 419 10.28 -7.17 -8.46
CA GLY A 419 9.57 -6.59 -9.58
C GLY A 419 9.89 -5.10 -9.72
N GLY A 420 10.04 -4.62 -10.95
CA GLY A 420 10.35 -3.21 -11.22
C GLY A 420 11.83 -2.82 -11.13
N LYS A 421 12.71 -3.81 -11.00
CA LYS A 421 14.14 -3.72 -11.28
C LYS A 421 14.57 -4.88 -12.20
N ASP A 422 13.83 -5.07 -13.29
CA ASP A 422 13.87 -6.30 -14.10
C ASP A 422 15.20 -6.49 -14.86
N GLY A 423 16.05 -5.45 -14.90
CA GLY A 423 17.42 -5.49 -15.43
C GLY A 423 18.52 -5.32 -14.37
N SER A 424 18.24 -5.62 -13.10
CA SER A 424 19.27 -5.59 -12.06
C SER A 424 20.27 -6.74 -12.27
N PRO A 425 21.60 -6.49 -12.21
CA PRO A 425 22.59 -7.56 -12.31
C PRO A 425 22.65 -8.44 -11.04
N ASN A 426 21.97 -8.03 -9.96
CA ASN A 426 22.06 -8.66 -8.64
C ASN A 426 20.91 -9.64 -8.42
N VAL A 427 20.72 -10.57 -9.37
CA VAL A 427 19.72 -11.65 -9.30
C VAL A 427 20.43 -12.99 -9.40
N GLY A 428 20.11 -13.92 -8.51
CA GLY A 428 20.72 -15.24 -8.42
C GLY A 428 20.87 -15.74 -6.99
N GLU A 429 21.30 -16.99 -6.82
CA GLU A 429 21.40 -17.65 -5.51
C GLU A 429 22.28 -16.88 -4.52
N GLN A 430 23.37 -16.31 -5.00
CA GLN A 430 24.34 -15.54 -4.22
C GLN A 430 23.78 -14.24 -3.64
N PHE A 431 22.65 -13.75 -4.17
CA PHE A 431 21.98 -12.54 -3.69
C PHE A 431 20.76 -12.86 -2.82
N SER A 432 20.44 -14.14 -2.61
CA SER A 432 19.32 -14.57 -1.77
C SER A 432 19.36 -13.99 -0.37
N VAL A 433 18.20 -13.98 0.30
CA VAL A 433 18.15 -13.65 1.72
C VAL A 433 19.03 -14.63 2.50
N ASN A 434 19.76 -14.13 3.49
CA ASN A 434 20.64 -14.94 4.32
C ASN A 434 19.96 -16.23 4.82
N ASN A 435 20.62 -17.38 4.60
CA ASN A 435 20.16 -18.72 4.93
C ASN A 435 18.86 -19.18 4.23
N ALA A 436 18.38 -18.46 3.21
CA ALA A 436 17.14 -18.81 2.53
C ALA A 436 17.24 -20.15 1.81
N TRP A 437 18.31 -20.37 1.04
CA TRP A 437 18.57 -21.64 0.36
C TRP A 437 18.75 -22.81 1.33
N GLN A 438 19.51 -22.62 2.41
CA GLN A 438 19.66 -23.68 3.44
C GLN A 438 18.30 -24.09 4.04
N THR A 439 17.43 -23.11 4.29
CA THR A 439 16.08 -23.37 4.81
C THR A 439 15.20 -24.04 3.77
N PHE A 440 15.26 -23.57 2.52
CA PHE A 440 14.52 -24.11 1.38
C PHE A 440 14.88 -25.58 1.13
N ASP A 441 16.18 -25.92 1.08
CA ASP A 441 16.66 -27.28 0.90
C ASP A 441 16.14 -28.19 2.02
N LYS A 442 16.19 -27.71 3.27
CA LYS A 442 15.72 -28.47 4.43
C LYS A 442 14.21 -28.71 4.39
N GLU A 443 13.43 -27.72 3.94
CA GLU A 443 11.98 -27.86 3.79
C GLU A 443 11.62 -28.87 2.69
N LEU A 444 12.29 -28.80 1.54
CA LEU A 444 12.07 -29.74 0.44
C LEU A 444 12.56 -31.16 0.71
N ALA A 445 13.64 -31.33 1.48
CA ALA A 445 14.16 -32.65 1.83
C ALA A 445 13.17 -33.50 2.64
N ASN A 446 12.23 -32.85 3.35
CA ASN A 446 11.22 -33.56 4.15
C ASN A 446 10.01 -34.00 3.31
N ASN A 447 9.63 -33.21 2.31
CA ASN A 447 8.49 -33.50 1.45
C ASN A 447 8.60 -32.69 0.13
N LEU A 448 8.87 -33.38 -0.97
CA LEU A 448 8.84 -32.75 -2.29
C LEU A 448 7.38 -32.41 -2.67
N PRO A 449 7.12 -31.23 -3.27
CA PRO A 449 5.80 -30.91 -3.78
C PRO A 449 5.35 -31.88 -4.87
N GLU A 450 4.05 -32.16 -4.93
CA GLU A 450 3.48 -32.98 -6.00
C GLU A 450 3.59 -32.27 -7.35
N VAL A 451 3.48 -30.93 -7.34
CA VAL A 451 3.55 -30.08 -8.53
C VAL A 451 4.50 -28.91 -8.33
N PHE A 452 5.36 -28.69 -9.32
CA PHE A 452 6.19 -27.51 -9.46
C PHE A 452 5.68 -26.68 -10.63
N VAL A 453 5.42 -25.40 -10.41
CA VAL A 453 4.99 -24.45 -11.44
C VAL A 453 6.13 -23.46 -11.66
N ASP A 454 6.78 -23.53 -12.81
CA ASP A 454 7.71 -22.51 -13.25
C ASP A 454 6.96 -21.38 -13.96
N ASP A 455 6.91 -20.22 -13.32
CA ASP A 455 6.27 -19.01 -13.80
C ASP A 455 7.29 -17.88 -13.95
N SER A 456 8.53 -18.25 -14.27
CA SER A 456 9.63 -17.33 -14.48
C SER A 456 9.69 -16.77 -15.90
N GLY A 457 9.15 -17.48 -16.89
CA GLY A 457 9.24 -17.09 -18.30
C GLY A 457 10.68 -16.82 -18.72
N ILE A 458 10.98 -15.59 -19.15
CA ILE A 458 12.33 -15.15 -19.55
C ILE A 458 13.07 -14.37 -18.44
N ALA A 459 12.58 -14.42 -17.21
CA ALA A 459 13.13 -13.66 -16.10
C ALA A 459 14.56 -14.14 -15.75
N PRO A 460 15.40 -13.27 -15.16
CA PRO A 460 16.80 -13.60 -14.82
C PRO A 460 16.96 -14.66 -13.70
N TYR A 461 15.85 -15.26 -13.26
CA TYR A 461 15.82 -16.36 -12.30
C TYR A 461 15.13 -17.62 -12.87
N GLN A 462 14.94 -17.71 -14.19
CA GLN A 462 14.43 -18.93 -14.82
C GLN A 462 15.29 -20.15 -14.44
N PRO A 463 14.72 -21.38 -14.36
CA PRO A 463 15.40 -22.55 -13.82
C PRO A 463 16.83 -22.76 -14.33
N VAL A 464 17.06 -22.64 -15.64
CA VAL A 464 18.41 -22.79 -16.27
C VAL A 464 19.47 -21.79 -15.76
N MET A 465 19.05 -20.69 -15.14
CA MET A 465 19.94 -19.69 -14.53
C MET A 465 20.16 -19.93 -13.03
N VAL A 466 19.47 -20.91 -12.44
CA VAL A 466 19.49 -21.23 -11.01
C VAL A 466 19.76 -22.73 -10.85
N PRO A 467 21.03 -23.16 -10.82
CA PRO A 467 21.41 -24.58 -10.87
C PRO A 467 20.71 -25.47 -9.86
N ARG A 468 20.39 -24.96 -8.65
CA ARG A 468 19.61 -25.70 -7.66
C ARG A 468 18.21 -26.08 -8.15
N ILE A 469 17.54 -25.17 -8.83
CA ILE A 469 16.17 -25.38 -9.34
C ILE A 469 16.19 -26.23 -10.59
N GLU A 470 17.14 -25.97 -11.50
CA GLU A 470 17.36 -26.81 -12.68
C GLU A 470 17.58 -28.28 -12.27
N ASN A 471 18.52 -28.53 -11.35
CA ASN A 471 18.81 -29.88 -10.87
C ASN A 471 17.61 -30.52 -10.14
N LEU A 472 16.84 -29.73 -9.38
CA LEU A 472 15.62 -30.21 -8.72
C LEU A 472 14.60 -30.71 -9.75
N LEU A 473 14.35 -29.93 -10.80
CA LEU A 473 13.43 -30.27 -11.88
C LEU A 473 13.92 -31.50 -12.65
N ASP A 474 15.16 -31.50 -13.12
CA ASP A 474 15.73 -32.57 -13.94
C ASP A 474 15.75 -33.90 -13.19
N THR A 475 16.08 -33.87 -11.90
CA THR A 475 16.17 -35.08 -11.08
C THR A 475 14.76 -35.62 -10.77
N HIS A 476 13.87 -34.78 -10.24
CA HIS A 476 12.67 -35.25 -9.57
C HIS A 476 11.36 -35.04 -10.34
N TYR A 477 11.32 -34.22 -11.38
CA TYR A 477 10.07 -33.82 -12.01
C TYR A 477 10.02 -34.08 -13.52
N GLU A 478 8.82 -34.34 -14.04
CA GLU A 478 8.53 -34.42 -15.46
C GLU A 478 7.58 -33.30 -15.89
N MET A 479 7.79 -32.76 -17.08
CA MET A 479 6.93 -31.71 -17.62
C MET A 479 5.57 -32.29 -18.01
N VAL A 480 4.48 -31.70 -17.52
CA VAL A 480 3.10 -32.16 -17.77
C VAL A 480 2.23 -31.12 -18.48
N GLY A 481 2.70 -29.88 -18.62
CA GLY A 481 1.98 -28.85 -19.37
C GLY A 481 2.76 -27.56 -19.56
N VAL A 482 2.40 -26.80 -20.60
CA VAL A 482 2.95 -25.48 -20.90
C VAL A 482 1.78 -24.54 -21.22
N PHE A 483 1.72 -23.41 -20.51
CA PHE A 483 0.68 -22.39 -20.61
C PHE A 483 1.36 -21.06 -20.92
N ALA A 484 1.54 -20.77 -22.20
CA ALA A 484 2.37 -19.68 -22.70
C ALA A 484 3.82 -19.73 -22.15
N ASP A 485 4.16 -18.87 -21.19
CA ASP A 485 5.48 -18.78 -20.54
C ASP A 485 5.56 -19.52 -19.20
N THR A 486 4.46 -20.12 -18.75
CA THR A 486 4.39 -20.90 -17.50
C THR A 486 4.48 -22.40 -17.80
N VAL A 487 5.39 -23.12 -17.14
CA VAL A 487 5.59 -24.57 -17.30
C VAL A 487 5.16 -25.29 -16.02
N VAL A 488 4.37 -26.35 -16.17
CA VAL A 488 3.90 -27.17 -15.04
C VAL A 488 4.61 -28.51 -15.08
N TYR A 489 5.21 -28.88 -13.96
CA TYR A 489 5.91 -30.13 -13.75
C TYR A 489 5.27 -30.94 -12.63
N ARG A 490 5.33 -32.26 -12.75
CA ARG A 490 4.82 -33.22 -11.75
C ARG A 490 5.96 -34.07 -11.21
N LEU A 491 5.88 -34.40 -9.92
CA LEU A 491 6.84 -35.31 -9.28
C LEU A 491 6.82 -36.67 -9.99
N LYS A 492 8.01 -37.16 -10.39
CA LYS A 492 8.19 -38.49 -10.99
C LYS A 492 7.83 -39.55 -9.95
N LYS A 493 7.14 -40.59 -10.40
CA LYS A 493 6.79 -41.76 -9.57
C LYS A 493 7.86 -42.84 -9.60
#